data_AF-A0A7V4U1S6-F1
#
_entry.id   AF-A0A7V4U1S6-F1
#
_cell.length_a   1.000
_cell.length_b   1.000
_cell.length_c   1.000
_cell.angle_alpha   90.00
_cell.angle_beta   90.00
_cell.angle_gamma   90.00
#
_symmetry.space_group_name_H-M   'P 1'
#
loop_
_entity.id
_entity.type
_entity.pdbx_description
1 polymer ?
#
loop_
_entity_poly.entity_id
_entity_poly.type
_entity_poly.pdbx_seq_one_letter_code
_entity_poly.pdbx_strand_id
1 'polypeptide(L)'
;MERNMKYLLYILIASALVLLSACSSSDESSQAKQEKAGEGGGLTAFQLENGIGPITEKLNVGEIDPAKVKKGEATFVAKCAPCHKLDKRLVGPALRYVTKRRSHEYILNMILNPTGMVKEHPEAKKVLAEYLSPMTDMNLTKEQALELLDYLRSVRKEGEEKKIPEVPLFRSAQP
;
A
#
# COMPACT_ATOMS: atom_id res chain seq x y z
N MET A 1 1.03 66.86 -26.87
CA MET A 1 0.21 66.09 -25.90
C MET A 1 0.48 64.59 -25.93
N GLU A 2 0.85 63.99 -27.08
CA GLU A 2 1.04 62.52 -27.16
C GLU A 2 2.30 61.97 -26.48
N ARG A 3 3.36 62.78 -26.33
CA ARG A 3 4.60 62.33 -25.67
C ARG A 3 4.40 62.14 -24.16
N ASN A 4 3.61 62.99 -23.52
CA ASN A 4 3.35 62.94 -22.08
C ASN A 4 2.37 61.82 -21.72
N MET A 5 1.48 61.43 -22.65
CA MET A 5 0.56 60.30 -22.46
C MET A 5 1.28 58.94 -22.52
N LYS A 6 2.35 58.83 -23.34
CA LYS A 6 3.22 57.64 -23.34
C LYS A 6 4.03 57.52 -22.04
N TYR A 7 4.56 58.62 -21.49
CA TYR A 7 5.24 58.60 -20.19
C TYR A 7 4.29 58.27 -19.03
N LEU A 8 3.04 58.74 -19.06
CA LEU A 8 2.00 58.34 -18.10
C LEU A 8 1.66 56.84 -18.21
N LEU A 9 1.66 56.25 -19.41
CA LEU A 9 1.46 54.82 -19.62
C LEU A 9 2.68 53.98 -19.16
N TYR A 10 3.91 54.47 -19.37
CA TYR A 10 5.14 53.81 -18.88
C TYR A 10 5.28 53.88 -17.35
N ILE A 11 4.84 54.96 -16.70
CA ILE A 11 4.84 55.10 -15.24
C ILE A 11 3.80 54.16 -14.58
N LEU A 12 2.69 53.88 -15.25
CA LEU A 12 1.68 52.91 -14.79
C LEU A 12 2.08 51.44 -14.97
N ILE A 13 2.99 51.13 -15.90
CA ILE A 13 3.52 49.76 -16.09
C ILE A 13 4.72 49.50 -15.17
N ALA A 14 5.51 50.53 -14.83
CA ALA A 14 6.65 50.42 -13.92
C ALA A 14 6.26 50.32 -12.42
N SER A 15 5.02 50.67 -12.05
CA SER A 15 4.51 50.55 -10.67
C SER A 15 3.90 49.18 -10.33
N ALA A 16 3.77 48.26 -11.29
CA ALA A 16 3.30 46.90 -11.06
C ALA A 16 4.43 45.90 -10.69
N LEU A 17 5.69 46.35 -10.58
CA LEU A 17 6.85 45.49 -10.35
C LEU A 17 7.53 45.64 -8.96
N VAL A 18 6.90 46.34 -8.00
CA VAL A 18 7.50 46.63 -6.69
C VAL A 18 6.55 46.32 -5.51
N LEU A 19 5.89 45.16 -5.52
CA LEU A 19 5.17 44.64 -4.34
C LEU A 19 5.30 43.12 -4.14
N LEU A 20 6.51 42.58 -4.29
CA LEU A 20 6.85 41.24 -3.80
C LEU A 20 8.22 41.25 -3.10
N SER A 21 8.29 41.99 -2.00
CA SER A 21 9.23 41.73 -0.91
C SER A 21 8.41 41.54 0.36
N ALA A 22 8.13 40.30 0.71
CA ALA A 22 7.76 39.92 2.07
C ALA A 22 8.47 38.60 2.42
N CYS A 23 9.66 38.74 3.01
CA CYS A 23 10.23 37.73 3.89
C CYS A 23 9.22 37.43 5.01
N SER A 24 8.90 36.15 5.20
CA SER A 24 8.44 35.63 6.48
C SER A 24 9.49 34.63 6.94
N SER A 25 10.13 34.95 8.06
CA SER A 25 11.03 34.10 8.82
C SER A 25 10.33 33.89 10.17
N SER A 26 10.12 32.64 10.57
CA SER A 26 10.05 32.14 11.96
C SER A 26 9.71 30.64 12.00
N ASP A 27 10.78 29.86 12.10
CA ASP A 27 11.06 28.71 12.99
C ASP A 27 10.14 27.47 13.13
N GLU A 28 10.83 26.33 12.92
CA GLU A 28 10.74 25.00 13.55
C GLU A 28 9.40 24.25 13.66
N SER A 29 9.26 23.14 12.92
CA SER A 29 9.76 21.84 13.40
C SER A 29 9.43 20.69 12.43
N SER A 30 10.36 19.73 12.38
CA SER A 30 10.11 18.30 12.18
C SER A 30 9.78 17.78 10.77
N GLN A 31 10.87 17.36 10.11
CA GLN A 31 11.00 16.16 9.27
C GLN A 31 9.76 15.25 9.14
N ALA A 32 9.30 15.07 7.90
CA ALA A 32 8.80 13.79 7.42
C ALA A 32 9.12 13.62 5.92
N LYS A 33 10.34 13.15 5.70
CA LYS A 33 10.77 12.18 4.69
C LYS A 33 10.11 12.29 3.31
N GLN A 34 10.80 13.03 2.45
CA GLN A 34 10.86 12.79 1.02
C GLN A 34 11.51 11.41 0.78
N GLU A 35 10.72 10.37 0.54
CA GLU A 35 11.23 9.11 0.01
C GLU A 35 11.09 9.11 -1.51
N LYS A 36 12.18 9.54 -2.14
CA LYS A 36 12.46 9.32 -3.56
C LYS A 36 12.51 7.81 -3.77
N ALA A 37 11.54 7.26 -4.51
CA ALA A 37 11.66 5.93 -5.08
C ALA A 37 12.96 5.88 -5.90
N GLY A 38 13.84 4.95 -5.57
CA GLY A 38 15.17 4.84 -6.16
C GLY A 38 15.10 4.68 -7.68
N GLU A 39 15.87 5.51 -8.38
CA GLU A 39 16.28 5.30 -9.76
C GLU A 39 17.34 4.18 -9.80
N GLY A 40 17.07 3.13 -10.58
CA GLY A 40 18.07 2.19 -11.09
C GLY A 40 18.45 1.01 -10.19
N GLY A 41 17.67 -0.08 -10.20
CA GLY A 41 18.16 -1.41 -9.79
C GLY A 41 17.17 -2.26 -9.01
N GLY A 42 16.27 -2.95 -9.72
CA GLY A 42 15.53 -4.12 -9.20
C GLY A 42 14.74 -3.92 -7.89
N LEU A 43 14.26 -5.03 -7.33
CA LEU A 43 13.66 -5.08 -6.00
C LEU A 43 14.72 -5.48 -4.97
N THR A 44 14.67 -4.91 -3.77
CA THR A 44 15.52 -5.35 -2.67
C THR A 44 15.15 -6.77 -2.21
N ALA A 45 16.06 -7.45 -1.49
CA ALA A 45 15.75 -8.75 -0.90
C ALA A 45 14.52 -8.69 0.03
N PHE A 46 14.39 -7.61 0.80
CA PHE A 46 13.21 -7.38 1.63
C PHE A 46 11.95 -7.27 0.78
N GLN A 47 11.97 -6.49 -0.30
CA GLN A 47 10.81 -6.29 -1.17
C GLN A 47 10.41 -7.57 -1.92
N LEU A 48 11.37 -8.41 -2.31
CA LEU A 48 11.12 -9.70 -2.95
C LEU A 48 10.40 -10.70 -2.04
N GLU A 49 10.70 -10.66 -0.73
CA GLU A 49 10.07 -11.54 0.26
C GLU A 49 8.76 -10.95 0.81
N ASN A 50 8.72 -9.63 1.05
CA ASN A 50 7.71 -8.96 1.88
C ASN A 50 6.83 -7.97 1.09
N GLY A 51 6.97 -7.90 -0.23
CA GLY A 51 6.18 -7.00 -1.04
C GLY A 51 6.73 -5.57 -1.10
N ILE A 52 6.12 -4.78 -1.99
CA ILE A 52 6.45 -3.39 -2.27
C ILE A 52 5.31 -2.54 -1.71
N GLY A 53 5.60 -1.68 -0.74
CA GLY A 53 4.59 -0.83 -0.15
C GLY A 53 5.08 -0.12 1.11
N PRO A 54 4.16 0.44 1.91
CA PRO A 54 4.50 1.25 3.07
C PRO A 54 5.04 0.44 4.27
N ILE A 55 5.04 -0.90 4.20
CA ILE A 55 5.69 -1.74 5.21
C ILE A 55 7.08 -2.10 4.71
N THR A 56 8.10 -1.43 5.24
CA THR A 56 9.50 -1.52 4.79
C THR A 56 10.41 -2.26 5.76
N GLU A 57 9.86 -2.73 6.89
CA GLU A 57 10.60 -3.42 7.95
C GLU A 57 9.75 -4.57 8.51
N LYS A 58 10.41 -5.52 9.19
CA LYS A 58 9.72 -6.65 9.83
C LYS A 58 8.83 -6.15 10.97
N LEU A 59 7.62 -6.67 11.04
CA LEU A 59 6.61 -6.33 12.04
C LEU A 59 6.56 -7.39 13.12
N ASN A 60 6.63 -6.95 14.37
CA ASN A 60 6.24 -7.77 15.51
C ASN A 60 4.73 -7.62 15.73
N VAL A 61 3.94 -8.53 15.18
CA VAL A 61 2.51 -8.62 15.47
C VAL A 61 2.32 -9.53 16.68
N GLY A 62 1.90 -8.94 17.80
CA GLY A 62 1.70 -9.66 19.06
C GLY A 62 0.54 -10.66 18.98
N GLU A 63 -0.04 -10.97 20.13
CA GLU A 63 -1.22 -11.83 20.20
C GLU A 63 -2.39 -11.27 19.39
N ILE A 64 -3.29 -12.16 18.96
CA ILE A 64 -4.48 -11.76 18.21
C ILE A 64 -5.39 -10.98 19.16
N ASP A 65 -5.71 -9.74 18.79
CA ASP A 65 -6.61 -8.88 19.56
C ASP A 65 -8.07 -9.08 19.10
N PRO A 66 -8.99 -9.57 19.97
CA PRO A 66 -10.38 -9.80 19.60
C PRO A 66 -11.11 -8.54 19.09
N ALA A 67 -10.75 -7.35 19.58
CA ALA A 67 -11.36 -6.11 19.12
C ALA A 67 -10.93 -5.79 17.68
N LYS A 68 -9.65 -6.00 17.36
CA LYS A 68 -9.13 -5.88 15.98
C LYS A 68 -9.73 -6.92 15.06
N VAL A 69 -9.88 -8.16 15.51
CA VAL A 69 -10.54 -9.23 14.74
C VAL A 69 -11.95 -8.80 14.32
N LYS A 70 -12.76 -8.27 15.25
CA LYS A 70 -14.12 -7.84 14.94
C LYS A 70 -14.16 -6.71 13.90
N LYS A 71 -13.28 -5.72 14.02
CA LYS A 71 -13.17 -4.63 13.03
C LYS A 71 -12.64 -5.12 11.68
N GLY A 72 -11.66 -6.02 11.71
CA GLY A 72 -11.10 -6.67 10.54
C GLY A 72 -12.13 -7.50 9.79
N GLU A 73 -12.97 -8.25 10.51
CA GLU A 73 -14.08 -9.00 9.92
C GLU A 73 -15.07 -8.07 9.23
N ALA A 74 -15.49 -6.99 9.88
CA ALA A 74 -16.39 -6.00 9.29
C ALA A 74 -15.78 -5.38 8.00
N THR A 75 -14.50 -5.03 8.04
CA THR A 75 -13.75 -4.54 6.88
C THR A 75 -13.67 -5.59 5.77
N PHE A 76 -13.41 -6.85 6.13
CA PHE A 76 -13.33 -7.96 5.18
C PHE A 76 -14.65 -8.15 4.47
N VAL A 77 -15.77 -8.19 5.21
CA VAL A 77 -17.12 -8.33 4.65
C VAL A 77 -17.44 -7.19 3.70
N ALA A 78 -17.14 -5.94 4.08
CA ALA A 78 -17.46 -4.77 3.29
C ALA A 78 -16.60 -4.62 2.02
N LYS A 79 -15.29 -4.89 2.11
CA LYS A 79 -14.31 -4.51 1.07
C LYS A 79 -13.64 -5.70 0.38
N CYS A 80 -13.53 -6.86 1.02
CA CYS A 80 -12.76 -7.99 0.48
C CYS A 80 -13.65 -9.16 0.03
N ALA A 81 -14.75 -9.42 0.73
CA ALA A 81 -15.68 -10.51 0.47
C ALA A 81 -16.39 -10.50 -0.90
N PRO A 82 -16.52 -9.35 -1.62
CA PRO A 82 -16.97 -9.35 -3.01
C PRO A 82 -16.03 -10.14 -3.93
N CYS A 83 -14.73 -10.13 -3.67
CA CYS A 83 -13.72 -10.77 -4.54
C CYS A 83 -13.12 -12.04 -3.93
N HIS A 84 -13.09 -12.16 -2.60
CA HIS A 84 -12.44 -13.26 -1.89
C HIS A 84 -13.41 -14.07 -1.04
N LYS A 85 -13.15 -15.37 -0.93
CA LYS A 85 -13.71 -16.24 0.10
C LYS A 85 -12.58 -16.85 0.92
N LEU A 86 -12.90 -17.36 2.11
CA LEU A 86 -11.89 -18.00 2.95
C LEU A 86 -11.44 -19.34 2.34
N ASP A 87 -12.39 -20.16 1.89
CA ASP A 87 -12.13 -21.58 1.56
C ASP A 87 -12.16 -21.92 0.07
N LYS A 88 -12.52 -20.97 -0.79
CA LYS A 88 -12.64 -21.23 -2.23
C LYS A 88 -12.20 -20.05 -3.08
N ARG A 89 -11.79 -20.38 -4.30
CA ARG A 89 -11.56 -19.40 -5.37
C ARG A 89 -12.86 -18.67 -5.70
N LEU A 90 -12.73 -17.38 -5.99
CA LEU A 90 -13.78 -16.56 -6.61
C LEU A 90 -13.11 -15.69 -7.70
N VAL A 91 -13.23 -14.37 -7.61
CA VAL A 91 -12.48 -13.42 -8.45
C VAL A 91 -11.02 -13.41 -8.03
N GLY A 92 -10.76 -13.48 -6.73
CA GLY A 92 -9.44 -13.64 -6.14
C GLY A 92 -9.22 -15.00 -5.46
N PRO A 93 -8.00 -15.25 -4.95
CA PRO A 93 -7.65 -16.48 -4.24
C PRO A 93 -8.43 -16.68 -2.94
N ALA A 94 -8.51 -17.94 -2.52
CA ALA A 94 -8.95 -18.31 -1.17
C ALA A 94 -7.97 -17.79 -0.12
N LEU A 95 -8.47 -17.22 1.00
CA LEU A 95 -7.62 -16.51 1.97
C LEU A 95 -7.44 -17.20 3.33
N ARG A 96 -8.12 -18.31 3.66
CA ARG A 96 -8.05 -18.94 5.01
C ARG A 96 -6.62 -19.20 5.50
N TYR A 97 -5.72 -19.53 4.60
CA TYR A 97 -4.32 -19.85 4.90
C TYR A 97 -3.34 -18.85 4.31
N VAL A 98 -3.75 -17.62 3.98
CA VAL A 98 -2.83 -16.62 3.41
C VAL A 98 -1.68 -16.29 4.37
N THR A 99 -1.94 -16.22 5.68
CA THR A 99 -0.96 -15.96 6.75
C THR A 99 0.01 -17.12 7.01
N LYS A 100 -0.19 -18.28 6.36
CA LYS A 100 0.78 -19.39 6.32
C LYS A 100 1.62 -19.40 5.05
N ARG A 101 1.11 -18.81 3.97
CA ARG A 101 1.74 -18.79 2.64
C ARG A 101 2.56 -17.54 2.38
N ARG A 102 2.29 -16.45 3.10
CA ARG A 102 2.91 -15.14 2.91
C ARG A 102 3.24 -14.53 4.27
N SER A 103 4.29 -13.72 4.31
CA SER A 103 4.62 -12.92 5.47
C SER A 103 3.51 -11.91 5.77
N HIS A 104 3.45 -11.45 7.01
CA HIS A 104 2.47 -10.43 7.43
C HIS A 104 2.68 -9.13 6.64
N GLU A 105 3.94 -8.76 6.42
CA GLU A 105 4.36 -7.59 5.65
C GLU A 105 3.89 -7.70 4.20
N TYR A 106 4.03 -8.87 3.57
CA TYR A 106 3.53 -9.10 2.21
C TYR A 106 2.02 -8.91 2.12
N ILE A 107 1.27 -9.45 3.08
CA ILE A 107 -0.19 -9.32 3.13
C ILE A 107 -0.57 -7.84 3.26
N LEU A 108 0.08 -7.12 4.18
CA LEU A 108 -0.19 -5.69 4.39
C LEU A 108 0.19 -4.85 3.16
N ASN A 109 1.34 -5.11 2.53
CA ASN A 109 1.76 -4.41 1.31
C ASN A 109 0.84 -4.72 0.12
N MET A 110 0.31 -5.94 0.01
CA MET A 110 -0.73 -6.26 -0.98
C MET A 110 -2.03 -5.49 -0.73
N ILE A 111 -2.44 -5.33 0.52
CA ILE A 111 -3.65 -4.60 0.89
C ILE A 111 -3.49 -3.09 0.67
N LEU A 112 -2.32 -2.54 1.01
CA LEU A 112 -2.03 -1.10 1.01
C LEU A 112 -1.44 -0.57 -0.29
N ASN A 113 -0.96 -1.44 -1.18
CA ASN A 113 -0.40 -1.09 -2.48
C ASN A 113 -0.66 -2.18 -3.55
N PRO A 114 -1.92 -2.58 -3.79
CA PRO A 114 -2.22 -3.68 -4.71
C PRO A 114 -1.76 -3.38 -6.14
N THR A 115 -1.91 -2.14 -6.61
CA THR A 115 -1.49 -1.71 -7.95
C THR A 115 0.03 -1.82 -8.13
N GLY A 116 0.82 -1.29 -7.19
CA GLY A 116 2.28 -1.39 -7.25
C GLY A 116 2.76 -2.84 -7.14
N MET A 117 2.11 -3.63 -6.30
CA MET A 117 2.38 -5.06 -6.17
C MET A 117 2.19 -5.78 -7.51
N VAL A 118 1.00 -5.71 -8.13
CA VAL A 118 0.75 -6.42 -9.40
C VAL A 118 1.59 -5.88 -10.56
N LYS A 119 1.98 -4.60 -10.52
CA LYS A 119 2.80 -3.98 -11.57
C LYS A 119 4.27 -4.38 -11.48
N GLU A 120 4.83 -4.55 -10.28
CA GLU A 120 6.29 -4.68 -10.10
C GLU A 120 6.69 -6.01 -9.45
N HIS A 121 5.93 -6.52 -8.48
CA HIS A 121 6.31 -7.71 -7.70
C HIS A 121 6.09 -9.02 -8.50
N PRO A 122 7.11 -9.89 -8.67
CA PRO A 122 7.01 -11.07 -9.52
C PRO A 122 5.91 -12.04 -9.08
N GLU A 123 5.77 -12.26 -7.78
CA GLU A 123 4.72 -13.10 -7.22
C GLU A 123 3.30 -12.55 -7.39
N ALA A 124 3.13 -11.23 -7.28
CA ALA A 124 1.83 -10.61 -7.48
C ALA A 124 1.43 -10.66 -8.96
N LYS A 125 2.39 -10.52 -9.89
CA LYS A 125 2.18 -10.72 -11.33
C LYS A 125 1.69 -12.13 -11.65
N LYS A 126 2.28 -13.15 -11.03
CA LYS A 126 1.85 -14.55 -11.18
C LYS A 126 0.42 -14.76 -10.70
N VAL A 127 0.06 -14.19 -9.55
CA VAL A 127 -1.33 -14.20 -9.06
C VAL A 127 -2.24 -13.48 -10.05
N LEU A 128 -1.87 -12.30 -10.55
CA LEU A 128 -2.67 -11.60 -11.56
C LEU A 128 -2.85 -12.43 -12.84
N ALA A 129 -1.81 -13.11 -13.31
CA ALA A 129 -1.90 -13.99 -14.49
C ALA A 129 -2.84 -15.18 -14.27
N GLU A 130 -2.97 -15.67 -13.04
CA GLU A 130 -3.87 -16.78 -12.71
C GLU A 130 -5.33 -16.33 -12.50
N TYR A 131 -5.55 -15.14 -11.94
CA TYR A 131 -6.87 -14.64 -11.56
C TYR A 131 -7.45 -13.63 -12.57
N LEU A 132 -6.63 -13.10 -13.48
CA LEU A 132 -6.96 -12.19 -14.59
C LEU A 132 -7.68 -10.89 -14.19
N SER A 133 -7.85 -10.64 -12.90
CA SER A 133 -8.51 -9.46 -12.34
C SER A 133 -7.55 -8.79 -11.36
N PRO A 134 -7.11 -7.55 -11.61
CA PRO A 134 -6.26 -6.84 -10.67
C PRO A 134 -7.04 -6.52 -9.39
N MET A 135 -6.39 -6.70 -8.23
CA MET A 135 -6.92 -6.18 -6.98
C MET A 135 -6.86 -4.65 -7.04
N THR A 136 -7.99 -4.01 -6.78
CA THR A 136 -8.11 -2.54 -6.75
C THR A 136 -7.67 -1.99 -5.40
N ASP A 137 -7.28 -0.73 -5.36
CA ASP A 137 -6.93 -0.04 -4.11
C ASP A 137 -8.18 0.37 -3.34
N MET A 138 -8.36 -0.22 -2.16
CA MET A 138 -9.51 0.01 -1.28
C MET A 138 -9.34 1.23 -0.35
N ASN A 139 -8.25 1.99 -0.54
CA ASN A 139 -7.85 3.16 0.24
C ASN A 139 -7.92 2.87 1.75
N LEU A 140 -7.36 1.73 2.15
CA LEU A 140 -7.33 1.31 3.54
C LEU A 140 -6.18 2.00 4.28
N THR A 141 -6.42 2.40 5.53
CA THR A 141 -5.34 2.86 6.40
C THR A 141 -4.48 1.67 6.86
N LYS A 142 -3.25 1.95 7.32
CA LYS A 142 -2.39 0.93 7.94
C LYS A 142 -3.07 0.24 9.12
N GLU A 143 -3.84 0.98 9.92
CA GLU A 143 -4.60 0.42 11.05
C GLU A 143 -5.65 -0.58 10.57
N GLN A 144 -6.46 -0.22 9.58
CA GLN A 144 -7.48 -1.12 9.02
C GLN A 144 -6.84 -2.38 8.39
N ALA A 145 -5.67 -2.24 7.77
CA ALA A 145 -4.93 -3.38 7.23
C ALA A 145 -4.40 -4.31 8.34
N LEU A 146 -3.96 -3.76 9.48
CA LEU A 146 -3.57 -4.55 10.66
C LEU A 146 -4.77 -5.25 11.31
N GLU A 147 -5.93 -4.60 11.38
CA GLU A 147 -7.18 -5.21 11.85
C GLU A 147 -7.60 -6.38 10.93
N LEU A 148 -7.53 -6.19 9.61
CA LEU A 148 -7.73 -7.25 8.63
C LEU A 148 -6.73 -8.40 8.79
N LEU A 149 -5.46 -8.10 9.05
CA LEU A 149 -4.45 -9.12 9.29
C LEU A 149 -4.80 -9.97 10.51
N ASP A 150 -5.24 -9.37 11.62
CA ASP A 150 -5.68 -10.12 12.80
C ASP A 150 -6.90 -11.00 12.52
N TYR A 151 -7.88 -10.50 11.75
CA TYR A 151 -8.98 -11.34 11.28
C TYR A 151 -8.49 -12.52 10.42
N LEU A 152 -7.58 -12.30 9.47
CA LEU A 152 -7.03 -13.38 8.64
C LEU A 152 -6.21 -14.39 9.46
N ARG A 153 -5.56 -13.95 10.54
CA ARG A 153 -4.88 -14.82 11.51
C ARG A 153 -5.88 -15.63 12.32
N SER A 154 -6.99 -15.03 12.76
CA SER A 154 -7.99 -15.69 13.62
C SER A 154 -8.84 -16.73 12.89
N VAL A 155 -9.11 -16.54 11.59
CA VAL A 155 -9.88 -17.51 10.79
C VAL A 155 -9.03 -18.66 10.24
N ARG A 156 -7.74 -18.70 10.54
CA ARG A 156 -6.90 -19.85 10.19
C ARG A 156 -7.38 -21.09 10.97
N LYS A 157 -7.60 -22.21 10.27
CA LYS A 157 -7.87 -23.50 10.91
C LYS A 157 -6.57 -24.26 11.13
N GLU A 158 -6.06 -24.23 12.36
CA GLU A 158 -4.85 -24.97 12.74
C GLU A 158 -5.07 -26.48 12.65
N GLY A 159 -4.03 -27.23 12.28
CA GLY A 159 -4.08 -28.69 12.16
C GLY A 159 -4.66 -29.21 10.84
N GLU A 160 -5.18 -28.33 9.98
CA GLU A 160 -5.70 -28.67 8.64
C GLU A 160 -4.74 -28.25 7.50
N GLU A 161 -3.47 -27.92 7.81
CA GLU A 161 -2.50 -27.38 6.86
C GLU A 161 -2.17 -28.34 5.71
N LYS A 162 -2.29 -29.66 5.93
CA LYS A 162 -2.07 -30.69 4.90
C LYS A 162 -3.10 -30.63 3.75
N LYS A 163 -4.19 -29.89 3.91
CA LYS A 163 -5.22 -29.69 2.88
C LYS A 163 -5.01 -28.42 2.06
N ILE A 164 -3.96 -27.65 2.35
CA ILE A 164 -3.61 -26.47 1.53
C ILE A 164 -3.16 -27.01 0.16
N PRO A 165 -3.85 -26.69 -0.94
CA PRO A 165 -3.38 -27.08 -2.26
C PRO A 165 -1.98 -26.50 -2.44
N GLU A 166 -1.00 -27.32 -2.78
CA GLU A 166 0.31 -26.84 -3.21
C GLU A 166 0.11 -25.99 -4.46
N VAL A 167 0.03 -24.67 -4.29
CA VAL A 167 0.06 -23.78 -5.45
C VAL A 167 1.53 -23.64 -5.83
N PRO A 168 1.93 -24.04 -7.06
CA PRO A 168 3.34 -24.09 -7.47
C PRO A 168 4.09 -22.76 -7.37
N LEU A 169 3.35 -21.65 -7.21
CA LEU A 169 3.89 -20.30 -7.27
C LEU A 169 4.43 -19.81 -5.92
N PHE A 170 4.12 -20.43 -4.78
CA PHE A 170 4.30 -19.79 -3.47
C PHE A 170 5.38 -20.39 -2.56
N ARG A 171 6.33 -21.13 -3.12
CA ARG A 171 7.52 -21.52 -2.38
C ARG A 171 8.46 -20.32 -2.32
N SER A 172 8.47 -19.59 -1.21
CA SER A 172 9.67 -18.85 -0.84
C SER A 172 10.79 -19.87 -0.70
N ALA A 173 11.83 -19.72 -1.52
CA ALA A 173 13.08 -20.40 -1.29
C ALA A 173 13.51 -20.13 0.15
N GLN A 174 13.66 -21.18 0.94
CA GLN A 174 14.48 -21.21 2.15
C GLN A 174 14.56 -22.66 2.65
N PRO A 175 15.76 -23.05 3.12
CA PRO A 175 16.85 -23.60 2.33
C PRO A 175 16.56 -24.99 1.71
#